data_AF-A0A6I6UE48-F1
#
_entry.id   AF-A0A6I6UE48-F1
#
_cell.length_a   1.000
_cell.length_b   1.000
_cell.length_c   1.000
_cell.angle_alpha   90.00
_cell.angle_beta   90.00
_cell.angle_gamma   90.00
#
_symmetry.space_group_name_H-M   'P 1'
#
loop_
_entity.id
_entity.type
_entity.pdbx_description
1 polymer ?
#
loop_
_entity_poly.entity_id
_entity_poly.type
_entity_poly.pdbx_seq_one_letter_code
_entity_poly.pdbx_strand_id
1 'polypeptide(L)'
;MQLSKQIAFHKTMGDATRIKIVYLLAEESLHVGAIAGKLGLTAPTISHHLTKLKECNLVYSRKEKNTVYYHLNKKVLSHHGDVLHRFAQEEKGDRTMSEKLLKEKQKVKNNFLEKNGRIKSIPAQQKKKLFILEHLVEGLKVGEKYKEKELNEYILQFHEDFATLRREFIIHQFMYRENGIYEVNPKEMWASSKLSE
;
A
#
# COMPACT_ATOMS: atom_id res chain seq x y z
N MET A 1 12.42 0.35 1.57
CA MET A 1 11.89 -1.04 1.69
C MET A 1 10.89 -1.08 2.84
N GLN A 2 9.79 -1.85 2.73
CA GLN A 2 8.62 -1.84 3.63
C GLN A 2 8.96 -1.94 5.14
N LEU A 3 10.02 -2.69 5.49
CA LEU A 3 10.54 -2.80 6.86
C LEU A 3 11.00 -1.47 7.47
N SER A 4 11.65 -0.60 6.68
CA SER A 4 12.13 0.70 7.17
C SER A 4 10.97 1.60 7.61
N LYS A 5 9.82 1.51 6.93
CA LYS A 5 8.59 2.25 7.31
C LYS A 5 8.01 1.72 8.62
N GLN A 6 8.00 0.40 8.81
CA GLN A 6 7.56 -0.22 10.07
C GLN A 6 8.45 0.20 11.24
N ILE A 7 9.77 0.15 11.07
CA ILE A 7 10.73 0.61 12.08
C ILE A 7 10.49 2.09 12.43
N ALA A 8 10.29 2.95 11.43
CA ALA A 8 10.02 4.36 11.66
C ALA A 8 8.71 4.57 12.43
N PHE A 9 7.63 3.87 12.08
CA PHE A 9 6.36 3.92 12.80
C PHE A 9 6.52 3.51 14.27
N HIS A 10 7.15 2.36 14.55
CA HIS A 10 7.32 1.88 15.92
C HIS A 10 8.25 2.79 16.75
N LYS A 11 9.33 3.33 16.15
CA LYS A 11 10.18 4.34 16.80
C LYS A 11 9.40 5.61 17.12
N THR A 12 8.54 6.07 16.22
CA THR A 12 7.66 7.20 16.49
C THR A 12 6.67 6.85 17.60
N MET A 13 6.00 5.70 17.57
CA MET A 13 5.03 5.31 18.60
C MET A 13 5.64 5.00 19.97
N GLY A 14 6.94 4.68 20.05
CA GLY A 14 7.68 4.41 21.30
C GLY A 14 7.91 5.64 22.20
N ASP A 15 6.92 6.51 22.33
CA ASP A 15 6.96 7.75 23.12
C ASP A 15 5.60 8.01 23.77
N ALA A 16 5.61 8.15 25.09
CA ALA A 16 4.39 8.26 25.88
C ALA A 16 3.53 9.45 25.48
N THR A 17 4.13 10.61 25.16
CA THR A 17 3.39 11.80 24.76
C THR A 17 2.73 11.60 23.39
N ARG A 18 3.43 10.98 22.43
CA ARG A 18 2.86 10.68 21.11
C ARG A 18 1.71 9.69 21.18
N ILE A 19 1.80 8.66 22.03
CA ILE A 19 0.67 7.75 22.28
C ILE A 19 -0.52 8.49 22.87
N LYS A 20 -0.31 9.37 23.86
CA LYS A 20 -1.39 10.18 24.44
C LYS A 20 -2.05 11.11 23.41
N ILE A 21 -1.26 11.73 22.53
CA ILE A 21 -1.80 12.55 21.42
C ILE A 21 -2.65 11.69 20.49
N VAL A 22 -2.18 10.50 20.10
CA VAL A 22 -2.93 9.57 19.25
C VAL A 22 -4.24 9.16 19.91
N TYR A 23 -4.23 8.89 21.23
CA TYR A 23 -5.43 8.58 22.01
C TYR A 23 -6.46 9.72 21.94
N LEU A 24 -6.04 10.97 22.21
CA LEU A 24 -6.92 12.13 22.12
C LEU A 24 -7.50 12.32 20.71
N LEU A 25 -6.67 12.12 19.68
CA LEU A 25 -7.08 12.29 18.28
C LEU A 25 -7.93 11.14 17.73
N ALA A 26 -8.01 10.02 18.45
CA ALA A 26 -8.88 8.90 18.09
C ALA A 26 -10.35 9.23 18.36
N GLU A 27 -10.60 10.04 19.39
CA GLU A 27 -11.93 10.52 19.82
C GLU A 27 -12.40 11.69 18.94
N GLU A 28 -11.58 12.74 18.83
CA GLU A 28 -11.94 13.97 18.10
C GLU A 28 -10.72 14.67 17.48
N SER A 29 -10.96 15.50 16.47
CA SER A 29 -9.90 16.34 15.91
C SER A 29 -9.64 17.57 16.76
N LEU A 30 -8.39 17.84 17.08
CA LEU A 30 -8.00 18.89 18.03
C LEU A 30 -6.98 19.85 17.42
N HIS A 31 -7.07 21.13 17.78
CA HIS A 31 -6.00 22.08 17.50
C HIS A 31 -4.86 21.95 18.52
N VAL A 32 -3.66 22.44 18.17
CA VAL A 32 -2.43 22.28 18.98
C VAL A 32 -2.60 22.74 20.43
N GLY A 33 -3.25 23.90 20.65
CA GLY A 33 -3.51 24.44 21.98
C GLY A 33 -4.40 23.55 22.85
N ALA A 34 -5.41 22.89 22.27
CA ALA A 34 -6.29 21.99 23.02
C ALA A 34 -5.53 20.74 23.46
N ILE A 35 -4.71 20.16 22.58
CA ILE A 35 -3.85 19.02 22.91
C ILE A 35 -2.85 19.41 24.01
N ALA A 36 -2.24 20.58 23.90
CA ALA A 36 -1.31 21.14 24.89
C ALA A 36 -1.98 21.27 26.27
N GLY A 37 -3.19 21.85 26.32
CA GLY A 37 -3.98 21.96 27.54
C GLY A 37 -4.35 20.61 28.16
N LYS A 38 -4.87 19.67 27.34
CA LYS A 38 -5.26 18.33 27.82
C LYS A 38 -4.08 17.51 28.35
N LEU A 39 -2.86 17.74 27.85
CA LEU A 39 -1.65 17.00 28.25
C LEU A 39 -0.77 17.75 29.26
N GLY A 40 -1.10 18.99 29.63
CA GLY A 40 -0.28 19.81 30.52
C GLY A 40 1.10 20.16 29.93
N LEU A 41 1.18 20.32 28.60
CA LEU A 41 2.42 20.58 27.87
C LEU A 41 2.34 21.90 27.09
N THR A 42 3.48 22.40 26.61
CA THR A 42 3.50 23.63 25.81
C THR A 42 3.12 23.36 24.35
N ALA A 43 2.54 24.37 23.67
CA ALA A 43 2.20 24.25 22.24
C ALA A 43 3.42 23.98 21.33
N PRO A 44 4.63 24.54 21.57
CA PRO A 44 5.84 24.14 20.85
C PRO A 44 6.20 22.66 21.04
N THR A 45 6.11 22.14 22.27
CA THR A 45 6.36 20.72 22.56
C THR A 45 5.38 19.83 21.79
N ILE A 46 4.08 20.13 21.84
CA ILE A 46 3.07 19.39 21.08
C ILE A 46 3.31 19.49 19.58
N SER A 47 3.68 20.68 19.06
CA SER A 47 4.00 20.85 17.64
C SER A 47 5.14 19.94 17.21
N HIS A 48 6.19 19.81 18.02
CA HIS A 48 7.30 18.88 17.75
C HIS A 48 6.82 17.42 17.67
N HIS A 49 5.98 16.98 18.60
CA HIS A 49 5.40 15.63 18.56
C HIS A 49 4.50 15.42 17.34
N LEU A 50 3.67 16.41 16.98
CA LEU A 50 2.80 16.36 15.81
C LEU A 50 3.59 16.31 14.50
N THR A 51 4.74 16.98 14.41
CA THR A 51 5.65 16.88 13.24
C THR A 51 6.13 15.43 13.05
N LYS A 52 6.63 14.79 14.11
CA LYS A 52 7.06 13.37 14.06
C LYS A 52 5.93 12.42 13.68
N LEU A 53 4.72 12.67 14.19
CA LEU A 53 3.52 11.90 13.84
C LEU A 53 3.08 12.14 12.39
N LYS A 54 3.29 13.34 11.84
CA LYS A 54 3.04 13.65 10.43
C LYS A 54 4.05 12.96 9.51
N GLU A 55 5.31 12.89 9.88
CA GLU A 55 6.37 12.22 9.09
C GLU A 55 6.07 10.74 8.82
N CYS A 56 5.41 10.04 9.75
CA CYS A 56 4.94 8.67 9.55
C CYS A 56 3.49 8.57 9.03
N ASN A 57 2.89 9.69 8.60
CA ASN A 57 1.50 9.79 8.13
C ASN A 57 0.43 9.35 9.13
N LEU A 58 0.77 9.27 10.43
CA LEU A 58 -0.18 8.85 11.46
C LEU A 58 -1.17 9.96 11.80
N VAL A 59 -0.79 11.22 11.63
CA VAL A 59 -1.71 12.37 11.74
C VAL A 59 -1.62 13.26 10.51
N TYR A 60 -2.71 13.95 10.20
CA TYR A 60 -2.73 15.02 9.20
C TYR A 60 -3.40 16.26 9.80
N SER A 61 -3.23 17.41 9.15
CA SER A 61 -3.84 18.65 9.59
C SER A 61 -4.74 19.27 8.54
N ARG A 62 -5.82 19.90 8.97
CA ARG A 62 -6.71 20.71 8.15
C ARG A 62 -6.85 22.09 8.75
N LYS A 63 -6.90 23.12 7.90
CA LYS A 63 -7.19 24.48 8.34
C LYS A 63 -8.69 24.70 8.26
N GLU A 64 -9.30 25.01 9.40
CA GLU A 64 -10.71 25.36 9.51
C GLU A 64 -10.78 26.81 9.98
N LYS A 65 -11.23 27.70 9.09
CA LYS A 65 -11.16 29.16 9.27
C LYS A 65 -9.71 29.60 9.57
N ASN A 66 -9.45 30.09 10.78
CA ASN A 66 -8.13 30.57 11.21
C ASN A 66 -7.38 29.57 12.09
N THR A 67 -7.92 28.37 12.32
CA THR A 67 -7.35 27.39 13.25
C THR A 67 -6.95 26.11 12.51
N VAL A 68 -5.78 25.56 12.85
CA VAL A 68 -5.30 24.28 12.32
C VAL A 68 -5.68 23.16 13.27
N TYR A 69 -6.51 22.24 12.79
CA TYR A 69 -6.91 21.03 13.50
C TYR A 69 -6.11 19.83 13.01
N TYR A 70 -5.78 18.94 13.93
CA TYR A 70 -5.09 17.69 13.67
C TYR A 70 -6.08 16.52 13.77
N HIS A 71 -5.90 15.54 12.90
CA HIS A 71 -6.76 14.36 12.80
C HIS A 71 -5.89 13.11 12.79
N LEU A 72 -6.38 12.05 13.44
CA LEU A 72 -5.77 10.73 13.36
C LEU A 72 -6.05 10.08 12.01
N ASN A 73 -5.01 9.55 11.37
CA ASN A 73 -5.15 8.70 10.19
C ASN A 73 -5.46 7.25 10.62
N LYS A 74 -6.75 6.96 10.85
CA LYS A 74 -7.22 5.64 11.32
C LYS A 74 -6.81 4.50 10.38
N LYS A 75 -6.70 4.74 9.07
CA LYS A 75 -6.29 3.73 8.10
C LYS A 75 -4.83 3.33 8.28
N VAL A 76 -3.93 4.30 8.46
CA VAL A 76 -2.51 4.03 8.73
C VAL A 76 -2.34 3.29 10.05
N LEU A 77 -3.05 3.73 11.10
CA LEU A 77 -3.01 3.04 12.39
C LEU A 77 -3.48 1.58 12.29
N SER A 78 -4.61 1.34 11.61
CA SER A 78 -5.17 -0.02 11.43
C SER A 78 -4.20 -0.90 10.65
N HIS A 79 -3.64 -0.40 9.55
CA HIS A 79 -2.65 -1.14 8.75
C HIS A 79 -1.44 -1.61 9.58
N HIS A 80 -0.90 -0.75 10.45
CA HIS A 80 0.20 -1.14 11.33
C HIS A 80 -0.24 -2.13 12.42
N GLY A 81 -1.48 -1.99 12.92
CA GLY A 81 -2.11 -2.97 13.82
C GLY A 81 -2.25 -4.35 13.18
N ASP A 82 -2.72 -4.42 11.93
CA ASP A 82 -2.91 -5.67 11.18
C ASP A 82 -1.57 -6.38 10.93
N VAL A 83 -0.49 -5.63 10.70
CA VAL A 83 0.87 -6.19 10.58
C VAL A 83 1.30 -6.89 11.88
N LEU A 84 1.10 -6.24 13.03
CA LEU A 84 1.41 -6.84 14.33
C LEU A 84 0.48 -8.01 14.66
N HIS A 85 -0.80 -7.89 14.31
CA HIS A 85 -1.79 -8.95 14.50
C HIS A 85 -1.39 -10.21 13.72
N ARG A 86 -0.90 -10.07 12.49
CA ARG A 86 -0.36 -11.19 11.70
C ARG A 86 0.84 -11.87 12.38
N PHE A 87 1.73 -11.12 13.04
CA PHE A 87 2.81 -11.73 13.82
C PHE A 87 2.30 -12.51 15.03
N ALA A 88 1.22 -12.04 15.67
CA ALA A 88 0.59 -12.73 16.80
C ALA A 88 -0.23 -13.96 16.36
N GLN A 89 -0.72 -13.97 15.12
CA GLN A 89 -1.51 -15.05 14.51
C GLN A 89 -0.64 -16.09 13.77
N GLU A 90 0.64 -16.27 14.15
CA GLU A 90 1.40 -17.47 13.74
C GLU A 90 0.84 -18.74 14.44
N GLU A 91 -0.43 -19.05 14.17
CA GLU A 91 -0.97 -20.40 14.19
C GLU A 91 -1.07 -20.89 12.74
N LYS A 92 -0.79 -22.17 12.53
CA LYS A 92 -0.53 -22.88 11.25
C LYS A 92 -1.47 -22.62 10.06
N GLY A 93 -2.59 -21.91 10.24
CA GLY A 93 -3.56 -21.58 9.20
C GLY A 93 -3.05 -20.62 8.12
N ASP A 94 -2.37 -19.52 8.50
CA ASP A 94 -1.94 -18.48 7.55
C ASP A 94 -0.76 -18.96 6.68
N ARG A 95 0.21 -19.69 7.27
CA ARG A 95 1.29 -20.32 6.50
C ARG A 95 0.76 -21.34 5.50
N THR A 96 -0.23 -22.14 5.88
CA THR A 96 -0.85 -23.14 4.98
C THR A 96 -1.65 -22.45 3.86
N MET A 97 -2.36 -21.36 4.16
CA MET A 97 -3.10 -20.59 3.16
C MET A 97 -2.16 -19.85 2.20
N SER A 98 -1.13 -19.19 2.71
CA SER A 98 -0.09 -18.52 1.91
C SER A 98 0.67 -19.51 1.03
N GLU A 99 1.03 -20.70 1.56
CA GLU A 99 1.62 -21.79 0.76
C GLU A 99 0.65 -22.32 -0.30
N LYS A 100 -0.64 -22.45 0.00
CA LYS A 100 -1.66 -22.88 -0.96
C LYS A 100 -1.85 -21.84 -2.06
N LEU A 101 -1.87 -20.56 -1.72
CA LEU A 101 -1.98 -19.44 -2.66
C LEU A 101 -0.73 -19.36 -3.54
N LEU A 102 0.47 -19.53 -2.98
CA LEU A 102 1.72 -19.56 -3.73
C LEU A 102 1.75 -20.75 -4.70
N LYS A 103 1.34 -21.94 -4.25
CA LYS A 103 1.17 -23.13 -5.11
C LYS A 103 0.14 -22.90 -6.21
N GLU A 104 -0.97 -22.24 -5.92
CA GLU A 104 -2.00 -21.89 -6.91
C GLU A 104 -1.45 -20.89 -7.94
N LYS A 105 -0.80 -19.80 -7.50
CA LYS A 105 -0.11 -18.84 -8.37
C LYS A 105 0.90 -19.55 -9.28
N GLN A 106 1.70 -20.47 -8.74
CA GLN A 106 2.68 -21.22 -9.54
C GLN A 106 2.02 -22.14 -10.57
N LYS A 107 0.94 -22.84 -10.20
CA LYS A 107 0.18 -23.67 -11.14
C LYS A 107 -0.41 -22.83 -12.27
N VAL A 108 -0.96 -21.66 -11.96
CA VAL A 108 -1.48 -20.72 -12.96
C VAL A 108 -0.37 -20.27 -13.89
N LYS A 109 0.79 -19.85 -13.37
CA LYS A 109 1.95 -19.50 -14.20
C LYS A 109 2.35 -20.64 -15.14
N ASN A 110 2.49 -21.86 -14.64
CA ASN A 110 2.88 -23.02 -15.47
C ASN A 110 1.86 -23.32 -16.60
N ASN A 111 0.57 -23.16 -16.31
CA ASN A 111 -0.50 -23.46 -17.26
C ASN A 111 -0.64 -22.38 -18.35
N PHE A 112 -0.49 -21.11 -17.98
CA PHE A 112 -0.79 -19.97 -18.86
C PHE A 112 0.44 -19.26 -19.42
N LEU A 113 1.64 -19.57 -18.94
CA LEU A 113 2.90 -19.01 -19.45
C LEU A 113 3.76 -20.07 -20.13
N GLU A 114 4.49 -19.65 -21.15
CA GLU A 114 5.58 -20.38 -21.77
C GLU A 114 6.86 -20.31 -20.92
N LYS A 115 7.85 -21.14 -21.25
CA LYS A 115 9.15 -21.14 -20.55
C LYS A 115 9.92 -19.82 -20.68
N ASN A 116 9.68 -19.08 -21.76
CA ASN A 116 10.25 -17.76 -22.02
C ASN A 116 9.47 -16.61 -21.34
N GLY A 117 8.35 -16.91 -20.65
CA GLY A 117 7.48 -15.92 -20.00
C GLY A 117 6.30 -15.41 -20.84
N ARG A 118 6.19 -15.75 -22.14
CA ARG A 118 5.05 -15.35 -22.98
C ARG A 118 3.74 -15.95 -22.49
N ILE A 119 2.65 -15.21 -22.65
CA ILE A 119 1.31 -15.68 -22.32
C ILE A 119 0.82 -16.63 -23.41
N LYS A 120 0.56 -17.89 -23.06
CA LYS A 120 -0.07 -18.89 -23.94
C LYS A 120 -1.52 -18.52 -24.23
N SER A 121 -2.25 -18.13 -23.19
CA SER A 121 -3.63 -17.64 -23.26
C SER A 121 -3.96 -16.81 -22.03
N ILE A 122 -4.80 -15.79 -22.20
CA ILE A 122 -5.28 -14.98 -21.07
C ILE A 122 -6.38 -15.76 -20.34
N PRO A 123 -6.26 -16.01 -19.01
CA PRO A 123 -7.29 -16.74 -18.27
C PRO A 123 -8.64 -16.02 -18.28
N ALA A 124 -9.73 -16.77 -18.52
CA ALA A 124 -11.09 -16.24 -18.39
C ALA A 124 -11.49 -15.98 -16.93
N GLN A 125 -10.98 -16.77 -15.98
CA GLN A 125 -11.25 -16.59 -14.55
C GLN A 125 -10.49 -15.38 -14.01
N GLN A 126 -11.21 -14.44 -13.42
CA GLN A 126 -10.66 -13.17 -12.93
C GLN A 126 -9.49 -13.34 -11.96
N LYS A 127 -9.61 -14.28 -11.00
CA LYS A 127 -8.54 -14.59 -10.03
C LYS A 127 -7.23 -14.99 -10.73
N LYS A 128 -7.31 -15.87 -11.72
CA LYS A 128 -6.15 -16.36 -12.47
C LYS A 128 -5.57 -15.27 -13.38
N LYS A 129 -6.43 -14.46 -14.00
CA LYS A 129 -6.02 -13.30 -14.79
C LYS A 129 -5.20 -12.33 -13.94
N LEU A 130 -5.67 -12.01 -12.74
CA LEU A 130 -4.95 -11.14 -11.80
C LEU A 130 -3.56 -11.66 -11.45
N PHE A 131 -3.38 -12.98 -11.28
CA PHE A 131 -2.06 -13.56 -11.04
C PHE A 131 -1.09 -13.43 -12.22
N ILE A 132 -1.60 -13.50 -13.45
CA ILE A 132 -0.80 -13.27 -14.65
C ILE A 132 -0.44 -11.80 -14.78
N LEU A 133 -1.40 -10.88 -14.60
CA LEU A 133 -1.15 -9.44 -14.65
C LEU A 133 -0.16 -8.99 -13.58
N GLU A 134 -0.30 -9.51 -12.35
CA GLU A 134 0.65 -9.28 -11.26
C GLU A 134 2.07 -9.69 -11.68
N HIS A 135 2.23 -10.88 -12.25
CA HIS A 135 3.52 -11.37 -12.69
C HIS A 135 4.17 -10.49 -13.76
N LEU A 136 3.37 -9.97 -14.71
CA LEU A 136 3.88 -9.04 -15.71
C LEU A 136 4.34 -7.74 -15.06
N VAL A 137 3.54 -7.14 -14.19
CA VAL A 137 3.89 -5.83 -13.61
C VAL A 137 5.07 -5.94 -12.62
N GLU A 138 5.30 -7.09 -12.01
CA GLU A 138 6.47 -7.34 -11.16
C GLU A 138 7.83 -7.20 -11.86
N GLY A 139 7.87 -7.26 -13.20
CA GLY A 139 9.09 -6.97 -13.96
C GLY A 139 9.37 -5.48 -14.15
N LEU A 140 8.45 -4.60 -13.77
CA LEU A 140 8.62 -3.15 -13.81
C LEU A 140 9.09 -2.60 -12.46
N LYS A 141 9.80 -1.47 -12.49
CA LYS A 141 10.32 -0.80 -11.30
C LYS A 141 9.25 0.13 -10.72
N VAL A 142 9.04 0.02 -9.41
CA VAL A 142 8.12 0.91 -8.68
C VAL A 142 8.73 2.30 -8.56
N GLY A 143 7.93 3.34 -8.84
CA GLY A 143 8.36 4.74 -8.83
C GLY A 143 9.00 5.23 -10.13
N GLU A 144 9.22 4.35 -11.11
CA GLU A 144 9.64 4.72 -12.46
C GLU A 144 8.43 5.10 -13.32
N LYS A 145 8.64 6.08 -14.20
CA LYS A 145 7.63 6.55 -15.16
C LYS A 145 7.91 5.95 -16.53
N TYR A 146 6.92 5.28 -17.09
CA TYR A 146 6.97 4.62 -18.39
C TYR A 146 6.09 5.35 -19.37
N LYS A 147 6.63 5.81 -20.49
CA LYS A 147 5.82 6.28 -21.62
C LYS A 147 5.06 5.10 -22.21
N GLU A 148 3.92 5.40 -22.83
CA GLU A 148 3.09 4.39 -23.49
C GLU A 148 3.88 3.49 -24.45
N LYS A 149 4.81 4.07 -25.22
CA LYS A 149 5.66 3.32 -26.15
C LYS A 149 6.57 2.32 -25.42
N GLU A 150 7.21 2.74 -24.34
CA GLU A 150 8.10 1.90 -23.53
C GLU A 150 7.32 0.77 -22.87
N LEU A 151 6.12 1.06 -22.37
CA LEU A 151 5.23 0.05 -21.80
C LEU A 151 4.73 -0.93 -22.87
N ASN A 152 4.44 -0.47 -24.09
CA ASN A 152 4.07 -1.35 -25.19
C ASN A 152 5.21 -2.30 -25.54
N GLU A 153 6.44 -1.78 -25.68
CA GLU A 153 7.64 -2.57 -25.96
C GLU A 153 7.90 -3.62 -24.88
N TYR A 154 7.70 -3.25 -23.62
CA TYR A 154 7.74 -4.18 -22.50
C TYR A 154 6.69 -5.28 -22.64
N ILE A 155 5.42 -4.93 -22.87
CA ILE A 155 4.32 -5.90 -22.94
C ILE A 155 4.46 -6.84 -24.16
N LEU A 156 5.00 -6.35 -25.29
CA LEU A 156 5.23 -7.14 -26.51
C LEU A 156 6.14 -8.35 -26.28
N GLN A 157 6.99 -8.31 -25.25
CA GLN A 157 7.80 -9.45 -24.83
C GLN A 157 6.92 -10.61 -24.33
N PHE A 158 5.70 -10.33 -23.85
CA PHE A 158 4.78 -11.28 -23.24
C PHE A 158 3.56 -11.59 -24.11
N HIS A 159 2.99 -10.59 -24.81
CA HIS A 159 1.77 -10.74 -25.62
C HIS A 159 1.63 -9.62 -26.66
N GLU A 160 1.03 -9.91 -27.81
CA GLU A 160 0.86 -8.94 -28.91
C GLU A 160 -0.20 -7.86 -28.63
N ASP A 161 -1.27 -8.22 -27.92
CA ASP A 161 -2.31 -7.27 -27.49
C ASP A 161 -1.88 -6.46 -26.26
N PHE A 162 -0.90 -5.57 -26.48
CA PHE A 162 -0.43 -4.64 -25.46
C PHE A 162 -1.50 -3.65 -25.02
N ALA A 163 -2.46 -3.31 -25.90
CA ALA A 163 -3.51 -2.35 -25.61
C ALA A 163 -4.48 -2.88 -24.56
N THR A 164 -4.88 -4.14 -24.66
CA THR A 164 -5.73 -4.80 -23.65
C THR A 164 -5.00 -4.95 -22.33
N LEU A 165 -3.74 -5.41 -22.34
CA LEU A 165 -2.98 -5.59 -21.09
C LEU A 165 -2.73 -4.26 -20.37
N ARG A 166 -2.42 -3.17 -21.09
CA ARG A 166 -2.33 -1.83 -20.48
C ARG A 166 -3.64 -1.42 -19.82
N ARG A 167 -4.78 -1.61 -20.49
CA ARG A 167 -6.10 -1.31 -19.93
C ARG A 167 -6.34 -2.11 -18.65
N GLU A 168 -6.04 -3.40 -18.67
CA GLU A 168 -6.16 -4.30 -17.52
C GLU A 168 -5.25 -3.87 -16.36
N PHE A 169 -4.03 -3.39 -16.61
CA PHE A 169 -3.16 -2.84 -15.57
C PHE A 169 -3.77 -1.62 -14.85
N ILE A 170 -4.51 -0.77 -15.56
CA ILE A 170 -5.21 0.38 -14.97
C ILE A 170 -6.47 -0.07 -14.25
N ILE A 171 -7.31 -0.89 -14.89
CA ILE A 171 -8.58 -1.38 -14.32
C ILE A 171 -8.33 -2.08 -12.98
N HIS A 172 -7.26 -2.87 -12.89
CA HIS A 172 -6.92 -3.64 -11.69
C HIS A 172 -5.91 -2.96 -10.76
N GLN A 173 -5.69 -1.65 -10.97
CA GLN A 173 -4.90 -0.80 -10.08
C GLN A 173 -3.44 -1.26 -9.93
N PHE A 174 -2.90 -2.00 -10.91
CA PHE A 174 -1.48 -2.33 -10.95
C PHE A 174 -0.64 -1.11 -11.34
N MET A 175 -1.18 -0.23 -12.18
CA MET A 175 -0.55 1.01 -12.59
C MET A 175 -1.57 2.15 -12.58
N TYR A 176 -1.10 3.39 -12.41
CA TYR A 176 -1.88 4.57 -12.77
C TYR A 176 -1.40 5.10 -14.13
N ARG A 177 -2.26 5.85 -14.82
CA ARG A 177 -1.93 6.51 -16.08
C ARG A 177 -2.37 7.97 -16.06
N GLU A 178 -1.46 8.87 -16.41
CA GLU A 178 -1.74 10.30 -16.60
C GLU A 178 -0.96 10.81 -17.82
N ASN A 179 -1.64 11.52 -18.74
CA ASN A 179 -1.02 12.10 -19.93
C ASN A 179 -0.16 11.13 -20.77
N GLY A 180 -0.57 9.86 -20.87
CA GLY A 180 0.17 8.83 -21.62
C GLY A 180 1.41 8.28 -20.91
N ILE A 181 1.62 8.65 -19.64
CA ILE A 181 2.67 8.16 -18.76
C ILE A 181 2.04 7.18 -17.76
N TYR A 182 2.72 6.08 -17.52
CA TYR A 182 2.31 5.00 -16.62
C TYR A 182 3.32 4.87 -15.50
N GLU A 183 2.86 4.56 -14.29
CA GLU A 183 3.73 4.25 -13.16
C GLU A 183 3.07 3.16 -12.31
N VAL A 184 3.91 2.26 -11.77
CA VAL A 184 3.46 1.12 -10.99
C VAL A 184 2.91 1.59 -9.64
N ASN A 185 1.69 1.21 -9.33
CA ASN A 185 1.07 1.52 -8.05
C ASN A 185 1.71 0.71 -6.91
N PRO A 186 1.66 1.20 -5.66
CA PRO A 186 2.00 0.39 -4.49
C PRO A 186 1.23 -0.94 -4.49
N LYS A 187 1.89 -2.03 -4.08
CA LYS A 187 1.31 -3.39 -4.10
C LYS A 187 0.00 -3.47 -3.30
N GLU A 188 -0.15 -2.65 -2.27
CA GLU A 188 -1.36 -2.60 -1.44
C GLU A 188 -2.61 -2.13 -2.22
N MET A 189 -2.43 -1.45 -3.35
CA MET A 189 -3.54 -1.01 -4.20
C MET A 189 -3.96 -2.06 -5.23
N TRP A 190 -3.14 -3.09 -5.47
CA TRP A 190 -3.38 -4.07 -6.51
C TRP A 190 -4.61 -4.89 -6.20
N ALA A 191 -5.47 -5.12 -7.20
CA ALA A 191 -6.66 -5.96 -7.02
C ALA A 191 -6.31 -7.39 -6.58
N SER A 192 -5.09 -7.87 -6.87
CA SER A 192 -4.63 -9.19 -6.44
C SER A 192 -4.29 -9.29 -4.95
N SER A 193 -4.00 -8.17 -4.28
CA SER A 193 -3.71 -8.13 -2.83
C SER A 193 -4.95 -8.43 -1.98
N LYS A 194 -6.15 -8.25 -2.55
CA LYS A 194 -7.43 -8.62 -1.94
C LYS A 194 -7.77 -10.11 -2.09
N LEU A 195 -6.98 -10.86 -2.85
CA LEU A 195 -7.14 -12.32 -3.01
C LEU A 195 -6.33 -13.11 -1.98
N SER A 196 -5.46 -12.42 -1.23
CA SER A 196 -4.65 -12.97 -0.14
C SER A 196 -5.24 -12.70 1.25
N GLU A 197 -6.33 -11.95 1.33
CA GLU A 197 -7.18 -11.77 2.52
C GLU A 197 -8.34 -12.79 2.48
#